data_AF-A0A524CSY7-F1
#
_entry.id   AF-A0A524CSY7-F1
#
_cell.length_a   1.000
_cell.length_b   1.000
_cell.length_c   1.000
_cell.angle_alpha   90.00
_cell.angle_beta   90.00
_cell.angle_gamma   90.00
#
_symmetry.space_group_name_H-M   'P 1'
#
loop_
_entity.id
_entity.type
_entity.pdbx_description
1 polymer ?
#
loop_
_entity_poly.entity_id
_entity_poly.type
_entity_poly.pdbx_seq_one_letter_code
_entity_poly.pdbx_strand_id
1 'polypeptide(L)'
;MRKKVNMILIALSLVCILVSLPLRVPDVPMKAEDSSSAVVDEPVAPEDINSHRQVEDNRMDSTQSKEIEGVRTEKGFHPCDIDPTAGDFVYTKTEISHDWIDATSGTWNNMSEDSSVALDLPFIFPFYGENFSTVYVSRHGWMSFYNMFPDSDWVAIGSSDEEFWYAVAPYAIAISSWQGTPGVYNLSLTSPNRFVIEYNNVYYEWGDLALIGTFQVILYENGTLDFNYDIVENESYYSYAVGLNHGAISGNSVYHEFSSFPVDNMTLRLTPPERWILITSSEGATSTDYTFTWIGHSNDTIDMYYVFDDDTFYDNTTEQFMDMTGLSLGWHDLEVRMETGGQNYTALLYLLVDNDPPTVAIDYPLDGTTLNDGKVNWTSTDPTSYVDYFDIYVNNSLYADNYKSHETYLVLENQAWYNITVIAYDALGNPGSDAIDFYYDRTVPAIGFVITHSEDDVWEVQELYRSMGYITSQIEDALTLDLLQMYDVIFVGASGGVWPSSDVTALEDYVNSGGKAVVMHSGSYREGLRDLMSTL
;
A
#
# COMPACT_ATOMS: atom_id res chain seq x y z
N MET A 1 -16.74 -73.24 17.97
CA MET A 1 -18.02 -72.54 18.27
C MET A 1 -17.69 -71.14 18.77
N ARG A 2 -18.42 -70.12 18.27
CA ARG A 2 -18.39 -68.68 18.62
C ARG A 2 -17.28 -67.81 17.99
N LYS A 3 -17.50 -67.42 16.73
CA LYS A 3 -17.13 -66.10 16.15
C LYS A 3 -18.38 -65.58 15.43
N LYS A 4 -19.10 -64.65 16.05
CA LYS A 4 -20.20 -63.82 15.50
C LYS A 4 -20.73 -62.96 16.65
N VAL A 5 -20.26 -61.70 16.79
CA VAL A 5 -21.01 -60.59 17.44
C VAL A 5 -20.56 -59.19 16.96
N ASN A 6 -19.31 -58.94 16.51
CA ASN A 6 -18.87 -57.55 16.27
C ASN A 6 -19.16 -56.95 14.87
N MET A 7 -20.31 -57.23 14.25
CA MET A 7 -20.65 -56.72 12.90
C MET A 7 -21.99 -55.99 12.86
N ILE A 8 -22.35 -55.24 13.92
CA ILE A 8 -23.64 -54.51 13.99
C ILE A 8 -23.52 -53.06 14.52
N LEU A 9 -22.39 -52.62 15.09
CA LEU A 9 -22.32 -51.26 15.67
C LEU A 9 -21.82 -50.13 14.75
N ILE A 10 -21.36 -50.41 13.52
CA ILE A 10 -20.87 -49.35 12.60
C ILE A 10 -21.95 -48.91 11.60
N ALA A 11 -23.08 -49.64 11.50
CA ALA A 11 -24.14 -49.33 10.53
C ALA A 11 -25.19 -48.31 11.02
N LEU A 12 -25.18 -47.88 12.29
CA LEU A 12 -26.25 -47.05 12.84
C LEU A 12 -26.04 -45.52 12.66
N SER A 13 -24.79 -45.07 12.48
CA SER A 13 -24.50 -43.63 12.32
C SER A 13 -24.69 -43.14 10.87
N LEU A 14 -24.60 -44.03 9.88
CA LEU A 14 -24.75 -43.66 8.45
C LEU A 14 -26.22 -43.56 8.00
N VAL A 15 -27.16 -44.15 8.73
CA VAL A 15 -28.58 -44.24 8.31
C VAL A 15 -29.36 -42.93 8.57
N CYS A 16 -28.86 -42.03 9.43
CA CYS A 16 -29.62 -40.84 9.80
C CYS A 16 -29.52 -39.67 8.81
N ILE A 17 -28.62 -39.71 7.80
CA ILE A 17 -28.48 -38.63 6.80
C ILE A 17 -29.32 -38.91 5.52
N LEU A 18 -29.87 -40.12 5.37
CA LEU A 18 -30.56 -40.54 4.13
C LEU A 18 -32.04 -40.11 4.00
N VAL A 19 -32.62 -39.32 4.92
CA VAL A 19 -34.09 -39.07 4.96
C VAL A 19 -34.51 -37.59 4.84
N SER A 20 -33.60 -36.64 4.67
CA SER A 20 -33.98 -35.22 4.60
C SER A 20 -33.53 -34.52 3.31
N LEU A 21 -34.19 -34.86 2.21
CA LEU A 21 -34.30 -34.01 1.02
C LEU A 21 -35.79 -33.96 0.63
N PRO A 22 -36.53 -32.89 0.94
CA PRO A 22 -37.88 -32.74 0.44
C PRO A 22 -37.85 -32.08 -0.95
N LEU A 23 -38.33 -32.80 -1.96
CA LEU A 23 -38.89 -32.19 -3.17
C LEU A 23 -40.12 -31.35 -2.79
N ARG A 24 -40.16 -30.06 -3.14
CA ARG A 24 -41.38 -29.35 -3.53
C ARG A 24 -41.09 -27.97 -4.14
N VAL A 25 -41.63 -27.73 -5.33
CA VAL A 25 -41.79 -26.41 -5.98
C VAL A 25 -43.30 -26.04 -5.96
N PRO A 26 -43.72 -24.81 -6.28
CA PRO A 26 -44.15 -23.77 -5.34
C PRO A 26 -45.67 -23.51 -5.41
N ASP A 27 -46.18 -22.64 -4.54
CA ASP A 27 -47.34 -21.78 -4.85
C ASP A 27 -47.34 -20.52 -3.97
N VAL A 28 -47.67 -19.39 -4.59
CA VAL A 28 -47.87 -18.02 -4.08
C VAL A 28 -49.27 -17.57 -4.59
N PRO A 29 -50.04 -16.57 -4.07
CA PRO A 29 -49.90 -15.64 -2.91
C PRO A 29 -51.18 -15.51 -2.01
N MET A 30 -51.10 -14.75 -0.89
CA MET A 30 -51.85 -13.49 -0.65
C MET A 30 -51.75 -12.95 0.80
N LYS A 31 -51.40 -11.64 0.90
CA LYS A 31 -51.76 -10.54 1.86
C LYS A 31 -52.57 -10.89 3.14
N ALA A 32 -52.41 -10.27 4.31
CA ALA A 32 -52.15 -8.85 4.63
C ALA A 32 -51.72 -8.62 6.11
N GLU A 33 -51.02 -7.48 6.30
CA GLU A 33 -51.09 -6.47 7.39
C GLU A 33 -50.61 -6.73 8.84
N ASP A 34 -49.53 -5.98 9.16
CA ASP A 34 -49.31 -5.02 10.27
C ASP A 34 -49.49 -5.42 11.76
N SER A 35 -48.43 -5.29 12.57
CA SER A 35 -48.11 -4.03 13.28
C SER A 35 -47.00 -4.16 14.35
N SER A 36 -46.09 -3.18 14.27
CA SER A 36 -45.36 -2.41 15.30
C SER A 36 -44.38 -3.01 16.34
N SER A 37 -43.14 -2.49 16.24
CA SER A 37 -42.29 -1.79 17.24
C SER A 37 -41.41 -2.57 18.24
N ALA A 38 -40.12 -2.67 17.86
CA ALA A 38 -38.91 -2.06 18.44
C ALA A 38 -38.68 -2.06 19.99
N VAL A 39 -37.63 -2.74 20.50
CA VAL A 39 -36.23 -2.26 20.83
C VAL A 39 -36.12 -1.69 22.26
N VAL A 40 -35.10 -1.85 23.12
CA VAL A 40 -33.89 -2.67 23.35
C VAL A 40 -33.49 -2.44 24.83
N ASP A 41 -32.69 -3.34 25.39
CA ASP A 41 -32.16 -3.45 26.76
C ASP A 41 -31.14 -2.40 27.27
N GLU A 42 -31.17 -2.27 28.61
CA GLU A 42 -30.15 -2.06 29.67
C GLU A 42 -29.04 -0.98 29.64
N PRO A 43 -28.61 -0.52 30.84
CA PRO A 43 -27.20 -0.75 31.26
C PRO A 43 -26.95 -0.94 32.78
N VAL A 44 -25.78 -1.49 33.14
CA VAL A 44 -25.21 -1.53 34.51
C VAL A 44 -23.72 -1.13 34.52
N ALA A 45 -23.30 -0.42 35.59
CA ALA A 45 -21.99 0.19 35.86
C ALA A 45 -21.17 -0.60 36.95
N PRO A 46 -20.28 -0.02 37.80
CA PRO A 46 -18.84 0.28 37.58
C PRO A 46 -17.85 -0.15 38.74
N GLU A 47 -16.55 0.20 38.56
CA GLU A 47 -15.55 0.77 39.52
C GLU A 47 -14.76 0.01 40.65
N ASP A 48 -13.61 0.66 41.00
CA ASP A 48 -12.72 0.66 42.22
C ASP A 48 -11.41 -0.19 42.27
N ILE A 49 -10.23 0.16 42.85
CA ILE A 49 -9.67 1.31 43.64
C ILE A 49 -8.11 1.22 43.83
N ASN A 50 -7.39 2.36 43.75
CA ASN A 50 -6.32 3.03 44.56
C ASN A 50 -5.22 2.32 45.46
N SER A 51 -3.95 2.83 45.47
CA SER A 51 -3.32 3.64 46.58
C SER A 51 -1.76 3.80 46.68
N HIS A 52 -1.30 5.07 46.80
CA HIS A 52 -0.29 5.78 47.67
C HIS A 52 1.24 5.46 47.83
N ARG A 53 2.14 6.50 47.71
CA ARG A 53 2.78 7.34 48.80
C ARG A 53 3.93 8.30 48.34
N GLN A 54 4.08 9.44 49.06
CA GLN A 54 5.03 10.59 48.92
C GLN A 54 6.38 10.46 49.68
N VAL A 55 7.40 11.30 49.34
CA VAL A 55 8.35 12.01 50.25
C VAL A 55 8.90 13.32 49.60
N GLU A 56 9.01 14.42 50.38
CA GLU A 56 9.66 15.73 50.07
C GLU A 56 11.06 15.89 50.75
N ASP A 57 11.98 16.72 50.22
CA ASP A 57 12.64 17.88 50.91
C ASP A 57 13.69 18.63 50.02
N ASN A 58 13.86 19.92 50.33
CA ASN A 58 14.55 21.09 49.77
C ASN A 58 16.09 21.08 49.53
N ARG A 59 16.58 21.91 48.57
CA ARG A 59 17.36 23.19 48.76
C ARG A 59 18.15 23.67 47.52
N MET A 60 18.32 25.00 47.47
CA MET A 60 18.98 25.85 46.45
C MET A 60 20.50 25.63 46.23
N ASP A 61 20.96 25.96 45.01
CA ASP A 61 22.00 26.99 44.68
C ASP A 61 23.09 26.55 43.66
N SER A 62 23.42 27.53 42.80
CA SER A 62 24.66 27.74 42.04
C SER A 62 24.92 27.07 40.68
N THR A 63 25.03 27.96 39.69
CA THR A 63 25.74 27.89 38.42
C THR A 63 27.18 27.39 38.54
N GLN A 64 27.61 26.48 37.65
CA GLN A 64 28.95 26.50 37.07
C GLN A 64 29.06 25.63 35.80
N SER A 65 29.44 26.29 34.72
CA SER A 65 29.89 25.75 33.43
C SER A 65 30.94 24.64 33.58
N LYS A 66 30.81 23.55 32.82
CA LYS A 66 31.91 22.63 32.53
C LYS A 66 32.04 22.38 31.03
N GLU A 67 33.27 22.58 30.58
CA GLU A 67 33.80 22.37 29.24
C GLU A 67 33.54 20.95 28.70
N ILE A 68 33.46 20.88 27.38
CA ILE A 68 33.35 19.69 26.56
C ILE A 68 34.72 18.98 26.53
N GLU A 69 34.80 17.75 27.06
CA GLU A 69 35.87 16.81 26.75
C GLU A 69 35.36 15.77 25.76
N GLY A 70 36.04 15.70 24.61
CA GLY A 70 35.60 14.94 23.45
C GLY A 70 35.95 13.45 23.47
N VAL A 71 35.30 12.72 22.56
CA VAL A 71 35.79 11.47 21.99
C VAL A 71 35.43 11.43 20.49
N ARG A 72 36.40 11.76 19.64
CA ARG A 72 36.63 11.16 18.32
C ARG A 72 37.61 10.00 18.58
N THR A 73 37.56 8.81 18.01
CA THR A 73 37.17 8.30 16.69
C THR A 73 37.18 6.77 16.77
N GLU A 74 36.48 6.08 15.85
CA GLU A 74 37.01 5.03 14.96
C GLU A 74 35.95 3.98 14.59
N LYS A 75 35.47 4.05 13.33
CA LYS A 75 35.46 2.90 12.41
C LYS A 75 35.33 3.43 10.99
N GLY A 76 36.30 3.06 10.16
CA GLY A 76 36.48 3.58 8.80
C GLY A 76 35.36 3.19 7.86
N PHE A 77 34.97 4.14 7.01
CA PHE A 77 34.16 3.90 5.83
C PHE A 77 35.08 3.71 4.63
N HIS A 78 34.82 2.64 3.89
CA HIS A 78 35.30 2.45 2.52
C HIS A 78 34.34 3.21 1.59
N PRO A 79 34.83 4.05 0.66
CA PRO A 79 33.96 4.54 -0.41
C PRO A 79 33.64 3.38 -1.35
N CYS A 80 32.35 3.14 -1.58
CA CYS A 80 31.90 2.32 -2.70
C CYS A 80 31.81 3.25 -3.91
N ASP A 81 32.76 3.12 -4.82
CA ASP A 81 32.66 3.71 -6.16
C ASP A 81 31.61 2.93 -6.95
N ILE A 82 30.38 3.45 -6.95
CA ILE A 82 29.35 3.47 -8.02
C ILE A 82 28.14 4.18 -7.36
N ASP A 83 27.90 5.42 -7.77
CA ASP A 83 26.74 6.24 -7.36
C ASP A 83 25.70 6.20 -8.49
N PRO A 84 24.61 5.42 -8.36
CA PRO A 84 23.56 5.36 -9.37
C PRO A 84 22.57 6.55 -9.31
N THR A 85 22.89 7.63 -8.57
CA THR A 85 22.04 8.82 -8.39
C THR A 85 22.79 10.14 -8.64
N ALA A 86 23.63 10.19 -9.67
CA ALA A 86 24.29 11.43 -10.11
C ALA A 86 23.31 12.46 -10.75
N GLY A 87 22.23 12.82 -10.04
CA GLY A 87 21.26 13.88 -10.35
C GLY A 87 20.97 14.71 -9.10
N ASP A 88 21.61 15.88 -9.03
CA ASP A 88 21.76 16.82 -7.91
C ASP A 88 20.49 17.53 -7.39
N PHE A 89 19.43 16.82 -6.99
CA PHE A 89 18.29 17.46 -6.32
C PHE A 89 18.46 17.66 -4.80
N VAL A 90 19.68 17.94 -4.36
CA VAL A 90 20.02 18.05 -2.93
C VAL A 90 20.25 19.51 -2.55
N TYR A 91 19.36 20.04 -1.69
CA TYR A 91 19.62 21.30 -1.01
C TYR A 91 20.86 21.16 -0.14
N THR A 92 21.81 22.08 -0.27
CA THR A 92 22.95 22.13 0.64
C THR A 92 22.50 22.67 1.98
N LYS A 93 22.85 21.95 3.06
CA LYS A 93 22.50 22.32 4.43
C LYS A 93 23.71 22.91 5.15
N THR A 94 23.55 24.09 5.73
CA THR A 94 24.58 24.75 6.52
C THR A 94 23.98 25.35 7.79
N GLU A 95 24.62 25.13 8.94
CA GLU A 95 24.28 25.87 10.16
C GLU A 95 24.92 27.25 10.08
N ILE A 96 24.13 28.29 10.33
CA ILE A 96 24.58 29.68 10.33
C ILE A 96 24.23 30.35 11.66
N SER A 97 24.71 31.57 11.88
CA SER A 97 24.37 32.32 13.09
C SER A 97 22.86 32.52 13.22
N HIS A 98 22.33 32.19 14.40
CA HIS A 98 20.92 32.35 14.72
C HIS A 98 20.48 33.82 14.60
N ASP A 99 19.39 34.05 13.86
CA ASP A 99 18.78 35.36 13.61
C ASP A 99 17.26 35.23 13.64
N TRP A 100 16.63 35.62 14.76
CA TRP A 100 15.18 35.48 14.93
C TRP A 100 14.41 36.67 14.32
N ILE A 101 13.29 36.39 13.67
CA ILE A 101 12.38 37.41 13.15
C ILE A 101 11.02 37.20 13.80
N ASP A 102 10.54 38.18 14.55
CA ASP A 102 9.23 38.12 15.19
C ASP A 102 8.10 38.43 14.18
N ALA A 103 7.52 37.37 13.60
CA ALA A 103 6.40 37.42 12.66
C ALA A 103 5.05 37.61 13.36
N THR A 104 4.98 37.61 14.70
CA THR A 104 3.73 37.92 15.44
C THR A 104 3.23 39.35 15.20
N SER A 105 4.11 40.22 14.71
CA SER A 105 3.76 41.56 14.21
C SER A 105 3.04 41.56 12.85
N GLY A 106 2.99 40.42 12.16
CA GLY A 106 2.35 40.19 10.88
C GLY A 106 0.89 39.72 10.99
N THR A 107 0.49 38.84 10.08
CA THR A 107 -0.86 38.30 10.02
C THR A 107 -0.94 37.01 10.83
N TRP A 108 -1.91 36.94 11.74
CA TRP A 108 -2.26 35.70 12.45
C TRP A 108 -3.18 34.83 11.58
N ASN A 109 -2.84 33.54 11.46
CA ASN A 109 -3.62 32.55 10.75
C ASN A 109 -4.29 31.62 11.76
N ASN A 110 -5.60 31.78 11.95
CA ASN A 110 -6.36 30.94 12.88
C ASN A 110 -6.62 29.56 12.26
N MET A 111 -6.00 28.51 12.80
CA MET A 111 -6.18 27.12 12.36
C MET A 111 -6.89 26.24 13.42
N SER A 112 -7.84 26.84 14.15
CA SER A 112 -8.64 26.15 15.17
C SER A 112 -9.75 25.26 14.58
N GLU A 113 -10.18 25.54 13.35
CA GLU A 113 -11.24 24.80 12.64
C GLU A 113 -10.68 24.12 11.40
N ASP A 114 -9.95 24.86 10.57
CA ASP A 114 -9.21 24.34 9.43
C ASP A 114 -7.78 24.00 9.85
N SER A 115 -7.24 22.87 9.40
CA SER A 115 -5.89 22.43 9.70
C SER A 115 -4.82 22.96 8.75
N SER A 116 -5.20 23.79 7.79
CA SER A 116 -4.26 24.42 6.86
C SER A 116 -4.76 25.80 6.38
N VAL A 117 -3.84 26.61 5.86
CA VAL A 117 -4.13 27.93 5.27
C VAL A 117 -3.31 28.13 3.99
N ALA A 118 -3.93 28.71 2.97
CA ALA A 118 -3.23 29.14 1.75
C ALA A 118 -2.69 30.57 1.93
N LEU A 119 -1.39 30.76 1.68
CA LEU A 119 -0.72 32.06 1.77
C LEU A 119 -0.13 32.46 0.42
N ASP A 120 -0.53 33.63 -0.08
CA ASP A 120 0.08 34.22 -1.27
C ASP A 120 1.48 34.77 -0.94
N LEU A 121 2.44 34.42 -1.79
CA LEU A 121 3.83 34.81 -1.64
C LEU A 121 4.06 36.23 -2.20
N PRO A 122 4.90 37.06 -1.56
CA PRO A 122 5.22 38.39 -2.05
C PRO A 122 6.14 38.38 -3.29
N PHE A 123 6.60 37.21 -3.71
CA PHE A 123 7.45 36.96 -4.87
C PHE A 123 7.20 35.55 -5.39
N ILE A 124 7.64 35.26 -6.62
CA ILE A 124 7.65 33.89 -7.15
C ILE A 124 8.77 33.12 -6.45
N PHE A 125 8.44 32.03 -5.77
CA PHE A 125 9.39 31.19 -5.06
C PHE A 125 9.79 29.99 -5.93
N PRO A 126 11.06 29.86 -6.32
CA PRO A 126 11.54 28.70 -7.05
C PRO A 126 11.79 27.54 -6.07
N PHE A 127 11.15 26.40 -6.30
CA PHE A 127 11.29 25.22 -5.45
C PHE A 127 11.23 23.94 -6.30
N TYR A 128 12.29 23.13 -6.23
CA TYR A 128 12.43 21.92 -7.03
C TYR A 128 12.16 22.12 -8.55
N GLY A 129 12.59 23.25 -9.10
CA GLY A 129 12.43 23.58 -10.52
C GLY A 129 11.11 24.16 -10.95
N GLU A 130 10.13 24.14 -10.05
CA GLU A 130 8.85 24.80 -10.26
C GLU A 130 8.83 26.19 -9.64
N ASN A 131 7.93 27.04 -10.14
CA ASN A 131 7.74 28.41 -9.69
C ASN A 131 6.39 28.54 -8.99
N PHE A 132 6.41 28.88 -7.71
CA PHE A 132 5.20 28.97 -6.90
C PHE A 132 4.87 30.41 -6.50
N SER A 133 3.59 30.75 -6.52
CA SER A 133 3.08 32.03 -6.01
C SER A 133 2.32 31.91 -4.70
N THR A 134 2.09 30.67 -4.23
CA THR A 134 1.26 30.36 -3.06
C THR A 134 1.86 29.16 -2.34
N VAL A 135 1.78 29.15 -1.01
CA VAL A 135 2.17 28.02 -0.15
C VAL A 135 1.00 27.65 0.75
N TYR A 136 0.76 26.35 0.93
CA TYR A 136 -0.27 25.81 1.81
C TYR A 136 0.38 25.36 3.11
N VAL A 137 0.10 26.08 4.20
CA VAL A 137 0.73 25.86 5.51
C VAL A 137 -0.17 25.01 6.38
N SER A 138 0.36 23.90 6.88
CA SER A 138 -0.31 23.01 7.83
C SER A 138 -0.24 23.57 9.25
N ARG A 139 -1.21 23.22 10.10
CA ARG A 139 -1.08 23.37 11.55
C ARG A 139 0.10 22.56 12.09
N HIS A 140 0.41 21.42 11.48
CA HIS A 140 1.30 20.39 12.00
C HIS A 140 2.78 20.65 11.72
N GLY A 141 3.19 21.92 11.58
CA GLY A 141 4.62 22.30 11.55
C GLY A 141 5.31 22.12 10.19
N TRP A 142 4.52 21.98 9.12
CA TRP A 142 5.00 21.82 7.75
C TRP A 142 4.10 22.54 6.74
N MET A 143 4.51 22.54 5.48
CA MET A 143 3.76 23.15 4.39
C MET A 143 4.06 22.46 3.06
N SER A 144 3.19 22.63 2.08
CA SER A 144 3.39 22.16 0.71
C SER A 144 3.14 23.29 -0.29
N PHE A 145 3.89 23.26 -1.39
CA PHE A 145 3.63 24.12 -2.55
C PHE A 145 2.70 23.46 -3.58
N TYR A 146 2.29 22.21 -3.34
CA TYR A 146 1.46 21.40 -4.23
C TYR A 146 0.16 20.94 -3.56
N ASN A 147 0.26 20.22 -2.43
CA ASN A 147 -0.89 19.75 -1.67
C ASN A 147 -1.64 20.95 -1.08
N MET A 148 -2.88 21.14 -1.55
CA MET A 148 -3.75 22.24 -1.14
C MET A 148 -4.31 22.09 0.28
N PHE A 149 -4.26 20.87 0.85
CA PHE A 149 -4.81 20.52 2.16
C PHE A 149 -3.81 19.65 2.95
N PRO A 150 -2.64 20.20 3.35
CA PRO A 150 -1.63 19.47 4.11
C PRO A 150 -2.10 19.27 5.57
N ASP A 151 -2.86 18.23 5.85
CA ASP A 151 -3.49 17.96 7.17
C ASP A 151 -2.72 16.93 8.02
N SER A 152 -1.83 16.14 7.40
CA SER A 152 -1.13 15.07 8.13
C SER A 152 -0.29 15.61 9.30
N ASP A 153 -0.33 14.90 10.44
CA ASP A 153 0.49 15.15 11.62
C ASP A 153 2.00 14.99 11.37
N TRP A 154 2.36 14.41 10.22
CA TRP A 154 3.71 14.00 9.87
C TRP A 154 3.96 14.18 8.37
N VAL A 155 5.22 14.33 7.99
CA VAL A 155 5.66 14.35 6.58
C VAL A 155 6.69 13.26 6.34
N ALA A 156 6.40 12.37 5.38
CA ALA A 156 7.37 11.38 4.94
C ALA A 156 8.38 12.01 3.96
N ILE A 157 9.48 12.54 4.50
CA ILE A 157 10.59 13.07 3.71
C ILE A 157 11.24 11.94 2.89
N GLY A 158 11.35 12.13 1.57
CA GLY A 158 11.80 11.11 0.62
C GLY A 158 10.67 10.23 0.06
N SER A 159 9.42 10.44 0.49
CA SER A 159 8.26 9.73 -0.04
C SER A 159 7.90 10.22 -1.43
N SER A 160 7.50 9.29 -2.29
CA SER A 160 6.89 9.58 -3.59
C SER A 160 5.38 9.79 -3.53
N ASP A 161 4.78 9.68 -2.35
CA ASP A 161 3.35 9.93 -2.14
C ASP A 161 3.00 11.39 -2.46
N GLU A 162 1.99 11.57 -3.31
CA GLU A 162 1.49 12.86 -3.76
C GLU A 162 1.08 13.77 -2.60
N GLU A 163 0.65 13.19 -1.47
CA GLU A 163 0.33 13.93 -0.24
C GLU A 163 1.50 14.80 0.25
N PHE A 164 2.75 14.34 0.04
CA PHE A 164 3.96 14.99 0.53
C PHE A 164 4.78 15.68 -0.56
N TRP A 165 4.24 15.84 -1.77
CA TRP A 165 4.95 16.52 -2.85
C TRP A 165 5.23 17.98 -2.50
N TYR A 166 6.40 18.47 -2.91
CA TYR A 166 6.90 19.82 -2.64
C TYR A 166 6.72 20.26 -1.17
N ALA A 167 6.99 19.37 -0.22
CA ALA A 167 6.85 19.65 1.19
C ALA A 167 8.08 20.36 1.79
N VAL A 168 7.83 21.26 2.74
CA VAL A 168 8.82 21.92 3.58
C VAL A 168 8.42 21.71 5.04
N ALA A 169 9.24 20.96 5.77
CA ALA A 169 9.00 20.60 7.16
C ALA A 169 10.12 21.17 8.03
N PRO A 170 9.99 22.42 8.55
CA PRO A 170 10.90 22.91 9.57
C PRO A 170 10.79 22.06 10.84
N TYR A 171 9.58 21.65 11.22
CA TYR A 171 9.37 20.71 12.32
C TYR A 171 7.97 20.10 12.27
N ALA A 172 7.79 19.06 11.44
CA ALA A 172 6.51 18.40 11.28
C ALA A 172 6.21 17.49 12.48
N ILE A 173 5.10 17.76 13.17
CA ILE A 173 4.66 17.03 14.37
C ILE A 173 3.18 17.34 14.65
N ALA A 174 2.48 16.44 15.35
CA ALA A 174 1.10 16.64 15.78
C ALA A 174 0.92 17.85 16.71
N ILE A 175 0.43 18.98 16.18
CA ILE A 175 0.25 20.25 16.91
C ILE A 175 -1.22 20.48 17.24
N SER A 176 -1.46 20.89 18.49
CA SER A 176 -2.79 21.10 19.07
C SER A 176 -3.63 22.16 18.34
N SER A 177 -4.90 21.83 18.11
CA SER A 177 -5.95 22.75 17.66
C SER A 177 -6.60 23.60 18.77
N TRP A 178 -6.29 23.33 20.03
CA TRP A 178 -7.05 23.85 21.17
C TRP A 178 -6.66 25.29 21.54
N GLN A 179 -7.61 26.08 22.05
CA GLN A 179 -7.40 27.42 22.64
C GLN A 179 -6.71 28.51 21.78
N GLY A 180 -6.97 28.55 20.47
CA GLY A 180 -6.40 29.60 19.61
C GLY A 180 -4.93 29.34 19.24
N THR A 181 -4.48 28.12 19.48
CA THR A 181 -3.30 27.51 18.84
C THR A 181 -3.77 26.75 17.59
N PRO A 182 -2.97 26.71 16.51
CA PRO A 182 -1.54 27.01 16.45
C PRO A 182 -1.26 28.51 16.31
N GLY A 183 -0.17 28.97 16.92
CA GLY A 183 0.33 30.34 16.76
C GLY A 183 1.00 30.51 15.40
N VAL A 184 0.30 30.25 14.29
CA VAL A 184 0.88 30.42 12.95
C VAL A 184 0.74 31.87 12.50
N TYR A 185 1.86 32.51 12.25
CA TYR A 185 1.92 33.89 11.74
C TYR A 185 2.69 33.94 10.44
N ASN A 186 2.37 34.93 9.60
CA ASN A 186 3.18 35.22 8.43
C ASN A 186 3.51 36.71 8.31
N LEU A 187 4.73 37.00 7.86
CA LEU A 187 5.26 38.35 7.70
C LEU A 187 6.09 38.49 6.43
N SER A 188 5.74 39.49 5.61
CA SER A 188 6.52 39.89 4.43
C SER A 188 7.47 41.03 4.77
N LEU A 189 8.76 40.85 4.51
CA LEU A 189 9.78 41.90 4.61
C LEU A 189 10.20 42.33 3.21
N THR A 190 10.53 43.60 3.00
CA THR A 190 10.84 44.15 1.66
C THR A 190 12.28 44.64 1.48
N SER A 191 13.17 44.43 2.45
CA SER A 191 14.56 44.92 2.41
C SER A 191 15.49 44.06 3.30
N PRO A 192 16.00 42.92 2.81
CA PRO A 192 15.67 42.26 1.54
C PRO A 192 14.27 41.61 1.55
N ASN A 193 13.76 41.23 0.37
CA ASN A 193 12.50 40.49 0.23
C ASN A 193 12.61 39.12 0.89
N ARG A 194 11.79 38.88 1.92
CA ARG A 194 11.71 37.62 2.67
C ARG A 194 10.26 37.37 3.07
N PHE A 195 9.85 36.12 3.06
CA PHE A 195 8.55 35.70 3.60
C PHE A 195 8.78 34.77 4.79
N VAL A 196 8.31 35.18 5.96
CA VAL A 196 8.49 34.46 7.21
C VAL A 196 7.18 33.78 7.58
N ILE A 197 7.23 32.49 7.91
CA ILE A 197 6.13 31.73 8.48
C ILE A 197 6.60 31.20 9.83
N GLU A 198 6.00 31.70 10.90
CA GLU A 198 6.35 31.39 12.29
C GLU A 198 5.28 30.52 12.92
N TYR A 199 5.72 29.47 13.61
CA TYR A 199 4.97 28.67 14.56
C TYR A 199 5.37 29.11 15.96
N ASN A 200 4.53 29.95 16.57
CA ASN A 200 4.78 30.58 17.87
C ASN A 200 4.08 29.80 18.99
N ASN A 201 4.85 29.35 19.99
CA ASN A 201 4.37 28.62 21.17
C ASN A 201 3.39 27.49 20.83
N VAL A 202 3.82 26.55 19.99
CA VAL A 202 2.99 25.41 19.60
C VAL A 202 3.05 24.30 20.65
N TYR A 203 1.92 23.64 20.87
CA TYR A 203 1.77 22.59 21.87
C TYR A 203 1.45 21.25 21.20
N TYR A 204 1.88 20.15 21.81
CA TYR A 204 1.60 18.81 21.29
C TYR A 204 0.10 18.51 21.37
N GLU A 205 -0.45 17.87 20.34
CA GLU A 205 -1.88 17.50 20.30
C GLU A 205 -2.23 16.47 21.38
N TRP A 206 -1.30 15.57 21.72
CA TRP A 206 -1.58 14.45 22.63
C TRP A 206 -0.98 14.66 24.03
N GLY A 207 -1.61 14.07 25.05
CA GLY A 207 -1.10 14.13 26.43
C GLY A 207 -1.32 15.47 27.13
N ASP A 208 -0.33 15.94 27.90
CA ASP A 208 -0.45 17.10 28.80
C ASP A 208 -0.39 18.47 28.10
N LEU A 209 -0.58 18.51 26.77
CA LEU A 209 -0.40 19.72 25.94
C LEU A 209 0.93 20.41 26.26
N ALA A 210 2.04 19.65 26.16
CA ALA A 210 3.37 20.17 26.41
C ALA A 210 3.78 21.20 25.34
N LEU A 211 4.49 22.25 25.75
CA LEU A 211 5.07 23.21 24.81
C LEU A 211 6.12 22.48 23.97
N ILE A 212 5.97 22.50 22.66
CA ILE A 212 6.90 21.84 21.74
C ILE A 212 7.95 22.83 21.25
N GLY A 213 7.56 24.06 20.99
CA GLY A 213 8.53 25.05 20.55
C GLY A 213 7.96 26.29 19.90
N THR A 214 8.92 27.12 19.50
CA THR A 214 8.75 28.33 18.70
C THR A 214 9.82 28.29 17.60
N PHE A 215 9.38 28.13 16.36
CA PHE A 215 10.25 27.97 15.19
C PHE A 215 9.62 28.64 13.96
N GLN A 216 10.43 28.87 12.94
CA GLN A 216 9.97 29.50 11.72
C GLN A 216 10.71 28.97 10.49
N VAL A 217 10.07 29.13 9.34
CA VAL A 217 10.72 29.06 8.04
C VAL A 217 10.78 30.45 7.41
N ILE A 218 11.93 30.79 6.84
CA ILE A 218 12.11 32.02 6.05
C ILE A 218 12.36 31.62 4.61
N LEU A 219 11.50 32.08 3.71
CA LEU A 219 11.66 31.92 2.27
C LEU A 219 12.38 33.13 1.67
N TYR A 220 13.33 32.85 0.78
CA TYR A 220 14.07 33.85 0.02
C TYR A 220 13.71 33.75 -1.47
N GLU A 221 13.74 34.87 -2.20
CA GLU A 221 13.41 34.94 -3.63
C GLU A 221 14.21 33.99 -4.51
N ASN A 222 15.42 33.62 -4.08
CA ASN A 222 16.31 32.73 -4.82
C ASN A 222 16.09 31.23 -4.51
N GLY A 223 15.02 30.87 -3.80
CA GLY A 223 14.73 29.48 -3.42
C GLY A 223 15.47 29.00 -2.17
N THR A 224 16.32 29.84 -1.56
CA THR A 224 16.92 29.51 -0.25
C THR A 224 15.82 29.48 0.82
N LEU A 225 15.97 28.60 1.80
CA LEU A 225 15.14 28.55 3.00
C LEU A 225 16.03 28.59 4.24
N ASP A 226 15.58 29.26 5.29
CA ASP A 226 16.15 29.10 6.63
C ASP A 226 15.11 28.46 7.55
N PHE A 227 15.49 27.41 8.27
CA PHE A 227 14.75 26.91 9.44
C PHE A 227 15.39 27.51 10.70
N ASN A 228 14.65 28.36 11.41
CA ASN A 228 15.12 28.97 12.66
C ASN A 228 14.33 28.40 13.83
N TYR A 229 15.04 28.08 14.89
CA TYR A 229 14.51 27.51 16.10
C TYR A 229 14.88 28.43 17.27
N ASP A 230 13.90 29.10 17.87
CA ASP A 230 14.12 29.88 19.10
C ASP A 230 14.12 28.93 20.29
N ILE A 231 13.04 28.16 20.42
CA ILE A 231 12.83 27.17 21.48
C ILE A 231 12.34 25.88 20.82
N VAL A 232 12.94 24.75 21.17
CA VAL A 232 12.45 23.41 20.82
C VAL A 232 12.61 22.49 22.02
N GLU A 233 11.50 22.02 22.57
CA GLU A 233 11.53 21.07 23.67
C GLU A 233 11.76 19.64 23.14
N ASN A 234 12.81 19.00 23.67
CA ASN A 234 13.25 17.66 23.27
C ASN A 234 13.05 16.60 24.38
N GLU A 235 12.11 16.80 25.29
CA GLU A 235 11.98 15.85 26.42
C GLU A 235 11.19 14.58 26.07
N SER A 236 10.77 14.37 24.81
CA SER A 236 9.73 13.37 24.51
C SER A 236 9.97 12.44 23.31
N TYR A 237 9.48 11.22 23.49
CA TYR A 237 9.34 10.06 22.59
C TYR A 237 8.57 10.29 21.27
N TYR A 238 8.34 11.54 20.84
CA TYR A 238 7.43 11.83 19.74
C TYR A 238 8.13 11.76 18.38
N SER A 239 7.46 11.16 17.40
CA SER A 239 7.91 11.17 16.01
C SER A 239 7.76 12.58 15.45
N TYR A 240 8.85 13.15 14.92
CA TYR A 240 8.86 14.39 14.15
C TYR A 240 9.69 14.27 12.86
N ALA A 241 9.39 15.10 11.85
CA ALA A 241 10.19 15.20 10.63
C ALA A 241 10.75 16.61 10.43
N VAL A 242 12.01 16.68 9.97
CA VAL A 242 12.65 17.93 9.54
C VAL A 242 13.27 17.71 8.17
N GLY A 243 12.90 18.52 7.18
CA GLY A 243 13.47 18.40 5.84
C GLY A 243 12.65 19.04 4.73
N LEU A 244 13.03 18.72 3.50
CA LEU A 244 12.36 19.12 2.26
C LEU A 244 12.01 17.85 1.49
N ASN A 245 10.85 17.79 0.85
CA ASN A 245 10.46 16.68 -0.02
C ASN A 245 10.06 17.20 -1.41
N HIS A 246 10.56 16.54 -2.46
CA HIS A 246 10.12 16.82 -3.83
C HIS A 246 8.89 15.99 -4.19
N GLY A 247 8.95 14.67 -4.01
CA GLY A 247 7.85 13.76 -4.36
C GLY A 247 8.04 12.89 -5.61
N ALA A 248 8.91 13.26 -6.55
CA ALA A 248 9.04 12.53 -7.83
C ALA A 248 10.29 11.63 -7.94
N ILE A 249 11.05 11.40 -6.87
CA ILE A 249 12.35 10.71 -6.94
C ILE A 249 12.26 9.37 -6.19
N SER A 250 11.83 8.31 -6.88
CA SER A 250 11.69 6.94 -6.36
C SER A 250 13.02 6.32 -5.87
N GLY A 251 14.16 6.85 -6.33
CA GLY A 251 15.50 6.37 -5.96
C GLY A 251 16.06 6.89 -4.64
N ASN A 252 15.44 7.90 -4.02
CA ASN A 252 15.96 8.54 -2.81
C ASN A 252 15.20 8.12 -1.54
N SER A 253 15.05 6.80 -1.34
CA SER A 253 14.96 6.24 0.01
C SER A 253 16.30 6.40 0.74
N VAL A 254 16.85 7.61 0.77
CA VAL A 254 17.80 7.98 1.78
C VAL A 254 16.97 7.97 3.05
N TYR A 255 17.29 7.05 3.95
CA TYR A 255 17.03 7.31 5.36
C TYR A 255 17.63 8.68 5.63
N HIS A 256 16.82 9.73 5.55
CA HIS A 256 17.26 11.07 5.89
C HIS A 256 17.46 11.05 7.40
N GLU A 257 18.64 10.60 7.82
CA GLU A 257 19.22 10.95 9.10
C GLU A 257 19.54 12.46 9.06
N PHE A 258 18.53 13.30 8.96
CA PHE A 258 18.61 14.67 9.44
C PHE A 258 17.90 14.68 10.79
N SER A 259 18.54 14.87 11.93
CA SER A 259 19.95 14.95 12.33
C SER A 259 19.93 14.70 13.85
N SER A 260 21.01 14.98 14.57
CA SER A 260 20.85 15.47 15.94
C SER A 260 19.68 16.47 15.99
N PHE A 261 18.74 16.22 16.91
CA PHE A 261 17.51 16.97 17.14
C PHE A 261 17.72 18.50 17.04
N PRO A 262 16.82 19.27 16.42
CA PRO A 262 16.95 20.72 16.40
C PRO A 262 16.96 21.26 17.82
N VAL A 263 17.96 22.07 18.16
CA VAL A 263 18.11 22.64 19.50
C VAL A 263 17.76 24.12 19.48
N ASP A 264 17.51 24.66 20.67
CA ASP A 264 17.32 26.09 20.89
C ASP A 264 18.42 26.93 20.24
N ASN A 265 18.03 28.12 19.76
CA ASN A 265 18.93 29.09 19.13
C ASN A 265 19.73 28.54 17.94
N MET A 266 19.11 27.69 17.12
CA MET A 266 19.73 27.14 15.92
C MET A 266 19.11 27.75 14.66
N THR A 267 19.93 27.92 13.63
CA THR A 267 19.46 28.23 12.27
C THR A 267 20.11 27.30 11.26
N LEU A 268 19.29 26.61 10.48
CA LEU A 268 19.70 25.78 9.35
C LEU A 268 19.32 26.47 8.04
N ARG A 269 20.33 26.84 7.25
CA ARG A 269 20.15 27.33 5.89
C ARG A 269 20.17 26.18 4.89
N LEU A 270 19.14 26.11 4.07
CA LEU A 270 18.95 25.19 2.96
C LEU A 270 19.06 25.98 1.66
N THR A 271 20.14 25.78 0.92
CA THR A 271 20.39 26.49 -0.34
C THR A 271 20.10 25.56 -1.52
N PRO A 272 19.30 25.99 -2.52
CA PRO A 272 18.95 25.13 -3.64
C PRO A 272 20.19 24.71 -4.45
N PRO A 273 20.15 23.54 -5.10
CA PRO A 273 21.20 23.15 -6.01
C PRO A 273 21.30 24.16 -7.16
N GLU A 274 22.52 24.59 -7.48
CA GLU A 274 22.74 25.52 -8.59
C GLU A 274 22.41 24.90 -9.95
N ARG A 275 22.50 23.57 -10.06
CA ARG A 275 22.39 22.80 -11.30
C ARG A 275 21.80 21.43 -10.98
N TRP A 276 20.83 20.96 -11.77
CA TRP A 276 20.26 19.62 -11.63
C TRP A 276 19.48 19.24 -12.90
N ILE A 277 19.23 17.94 -13.06
CA ILE A 277 18.37 17.37 -14.10
C ILE A 277 17.49 16.27 -13.49
N LEU A 278 16.25 16.15 -13.96
CA LEU A 278 15.28 15.17 -13.52
C LEU A 278 14.46 14.66 -14.69
N ILE A 279 14.30 13.34 -14.79
CA ILE A 279 13.41 12.72 -15.78
C ILE A 279 11.97 12.78 -15.30
N THR A 280 11.06 13.11 -16.21
CA THR A 280 9.61 13.25 -15.95
C THR A 280 8.77 12.21 -16.68
N SER A 281 9.39 11.32 -17.45
CA SER A 281 8.69 10.28 -18.21
C SER A 281 8.40 9.03 -17.38
N SER A 282 7.43 8.23 -17.85
CA SER A 282 7.05 6.95 -17.22
C SER A 282 8.07 5.84 -17.46
N GLU A 283 8.02 4.78 -16.65
CA GLU A 283 8.93 3.62 -16.75
C GLU A 283 8.45 2.54 -17.75
N GLY A 284 7.36 2.79 -18.49
CA GLY A 284 6.80 1.85 -19.47
C GLY A 284 6.27 2.52 -20.74
N ALA A 285 6.39 1.82 -21.88
CA ALA A 285 5.91 2.26 -23.19
C ALA A 285 5.27 1.13 -23.99
N THR A 286 4.02 1.30 -24.43
CA THR A 286 3.28 0.34 -25.28
C THR A 286 3.57 0.49 -26.78
N SER A 287 4.68 1.14 -27.12
CA SER A 287 5.05 1.56 -28.47
C SER A 287 6.57 1.65 -28.56
N THR A 288 7.13 1.29 -29.72
CA THR A 288 8.56 1.45 -30.01
C THR A 288 8.97 2.90 -30.23
N ASP A 289 8.00 3.80 -30.40
CA ASP A 289 8.21 5.25 -30.40
C ASP A 289 7.85 5.80 -29.01
N TYR A 290 8.74 6.60 -28.44
CA TYR A 290 8.68 7.07 -27.06
C TYR A 290 9.15 8.52 -26.94
N THR A 291 8.37 9.37 -26.29
CA THR A 291 8.79 10.75 -25.98
C THR A 291 9.44 10.78 -24.61
N PHE A 292 10.77 10.83 -24.58
CA PHE A 292 11.56 10.96 -23.36
C PHE A 292 11.62 12.44 -22.95
N THR A 293 11.31 12.74 -21.70
CA THR A 293 11.09 14.08 -21.14
C THR A 293 11.82 14.24 -19.82
N TRP A 294 12.35 15.43 -19.60
CA TRP A 294 13.07 15.78 -18.38
C TRP A 294 12.90 17.27 -18.09
N ILE A 295 13.37 17.71 -16.93
CA ILE A 295 13.52 19.12 -16.59
C ILE A 295 14.98 19.31 -16.18
N GLY A 296 15.64 20.29 -16.80
CA GLY A 296 17.00 20.70 -16.46
C GLY A 296 17.02 22.13 -15.93
N HIS A 297 17.75 22.38 -14.86
CA HIS A 297 17.95 23.70 -14.29
C HIS A 297 19.43 23.99 -14.12
N SER A 298 19.82 25.22 -14.41
CA SER A 298 21.15 25.74 -14.14
C SER A 298 21.10 27.24 -13.90
N ASN A 299 21.90 27.72 -12.94
CA ASN A 299 22.20 29.14 -12.81
C ASN A 299 23.18 29.66 -13.89
N ASP A 300 23.78 28.75 -14.66
CA ASP A 300 24.51 29.05 -15.89
C ASP A 300 23.64 28.77 -17.13
N THR A 301 24.13 29.13 -18.31
CA THR A 301 23.51 28.68 -19.57
C THR A 301 23.53 27.15 -19.64
N ILE A 302 22.40 26.55 -19.99
CA ILE A 302 22.35 25.14 -20.41
C ILE A 302 22.72 25.12 -21.90
N ASP A 303 23.82 24.45 -22.22
CA ASP A 303 24.40 24.47 -23.55
C ASP A 303 23.72 23.43 -24.46
N MET A 304 23.49 22.22 -23.95
CA MET A 304 22.94 21.08 -24.70
C MET A 304 22.45 19.97 -23.76
N TYR A 305 21.49 19.16 -24.22
CA TYR A 305 21.19 17.84 -23.66
C TYR A 305 21.64 16.74 -24.63
N TYR A 306 22.33 15.72 -24.13
CA TYR A 306 22.74 14.54 -24.89
C TYR A 306 21.98 13.32 -24.38
N VAL A 307 21.29 12.61 -25.26
CA VAL A 307 20.48 11.44 -24.92
C VAL A 307 21.20 10.17 -25.35
N PHE A 308 21.17 9.15 -24.50
CA PHE A 308 21.74 7.84 -24.74
C PHE A 308 20.67 6.76 -24.51
N ASP A 309 20.79 5.69 -25.27
CA ASP A 309 20.02 4.45 -25.16
C ASP A 309 21.03 3.30 -25.01
N ASP A 310 20.99 2.58 -23.89
CA ASP A 310 21.92 1.49 -23.56
C ASP A 310 23.40 1.89 -23.77
N ASP A 311 23.83 2.97 -23.09
CA ASP A 311 25.14 3.62 -23.20
C ASP A 311 25.51 4.14 -24.61
N THR A 312 24.63 3.99 -25.60
CA THR A 312 24.87 4.41 -26.98
C THR A 312 24.25 5.77 -27.23
N PHE A 313 25.05 6.71 -27.73
CA PHE A 313 24.56 8.04 -28.07
C PHE A 313 23.43 7.97 -29.09
N TYR A 314 22.26 8.47 -28.72
CA TYR A 314 21.07 8.53 -29.57
C TYR A 314 21.08 9.83 -30.38
N ASP A 315 20.89 10.97 -29.72
CA ASP A 315 20.96 12.31 -30.32
C ASP A 315 21.15 13.41 -29.24
N ASN A 316 21.27 14.66 -29.66
CA ASN A 316 21.30 15.83 -28.76
C ASN A 316 20.20 16.84 -29.10
N THR A 317 19.81 17.63 -28.12
CA THR A 317 18.74 18.63 -28.25
C THR A 317 18.96 19.79 -27.29
N THR A 318 18.39 20.95 -27.60
CA THR A 318 18.27 22.08 -26.66
C THR A 318 16.92 22.12 -25.94
N GLU A 319 15.99 21.28 -26.38
CA GLU A 319 14.67 21.13 -25.77
C GLU A 319 14.75 20.17 -24.57
N GLN A 320 13.74 20.22 -23.71
CA GLN A 320 13.64 19.35 -22.52
C GLN A 320 12.91 18.03 -22.80
N PHE A 321 12.98 17.57 -24.05
CA PHE A 321 12.44 16.29 -24.49
C PHE A 321 13.18 15.78 -25.74
N MET A 322 13.04 14.48 -26.00
CA MET A 322 13.50 13.79 -27.20
C MET A 322 12.44 12.80 -27.67
N ASP A 323 12.03 12.92 -28.93
CA ASP A 323 11.21 11.90 -29.57
C ASP A 323 12.11 10.77 -30.07
N MET A 324 12.06 9.64 -29.40
CA MET A 324 12.79 8.42 -29.72
C MET A 324 11.92 7.55 -30.62
N THR A 325 12.51 6.97 -31.68
CA THR A 325 11.77 6.14 -32.64
C THR A 325 12.46 4.81 -32.86
N GLY A 326 11.66 3.75 -32.97
CA GLY A 326 12.17 2.41 -33.27
C GLY A 326 13.05 1.80 -32.17
N LEU A 327 12.76 2.09 -30.90
CA LEU A 327 13.32 1.35 -29.77
C LEU A 327 13.01 -0.15 -29.92
N SER A 328 13.93 -1.01 -29.49
CA SER A 328 13.67 -2.45 -29.43
C SER A 328 12.65 -2.77 -28.33
N LEU A 329 12.08 -3.98 -28.39
CA LEU A 329 11.29 -4.49 -27.27
C LEU A 329 12.20 -4.93 -26.13
N GLY A 330 11.72 -4.78 -24.90
CA GLY A 330 12.44 -5.13 -23.68
C GLY A 330 12.87 -3.91 -22.86
N TRP A 331 13.83 -4.15 -21.97
CA TRP A 331 14.36 -3.12 -21.07
C TRP A 331 15.44 -2.28 -21.75
N HIS A 332 15.35 -0.97 -21.54
CA HIS A 332 16.25 0.05 -22.04
C HIS A 332 16.76 0.92 -20.88
N ASP A 333 18.06 1.23 -20.89
CA ASP A 333 18.67 2.22 -20.00
C ASP A 333 18.74 3.57 -20.72
N LEU A 334 17.71 4.40 -20.52
CA LEU A 334 17.63 5.74 -21.11
C LEU A 334 18.35 6.76 -20.23
N GLU A 335 19.36 7.41 -20.79
CA GLU A 335 20.16 8.40 -20.07
C GLU A 335 20.07 9.77 -20.76
N VAL A 336 19.96 10.83 -19.97
CA VAL A 336 20.10 12.20 -20.45
C VAL A 336 21.21 12.93 -19.69
N ARG A 337 22.12 13.56 -20.43
CA ARG A 337 23.20 14.40 -19.91
C ARG A 337 22.95 15.86 -20.25
N MET A 338 22.79 16.69 -19.23
CA MET A 338 22.74 18.15 -19.36
C MET A 338 24.15 18.73 -19.27
N GLU A 339 24.60 19.41 -20.33
CA GLU A 339 25.84 20.19 -20.34
C GLU A 339 25.56 21.63 -19.94
N THR A 340 26.21 22.10 -18.88
CA THR A 340 26.05 23.47 -18.37
C THR A 340 27.24 23.90 -17.54
N GLY A 341 27.68 25.16 -17.70
CA GLY A 341 28.81 25.71 -16.94
C GLY A 341 30.13 24.94 -17.16
N GLY A 342 30.28 24.23 -18.29
CA GLY A 342 31.42 23.36 -18.58
C GLY A 342 31.46 22.03 -17.81
N GLN A 343 30.33 21.62 -17.20
CA GLN A 343 30.15 20.36 -16.50
C GLN A 343 28.94 19.60 -17.07
N ASN A 344 28.87 18.29 -16.79
CA ASN A 344 27.78 17.43 -17.22
C ASN A 344 27.04 16.87 -16.00
N TYR A 345 25.71 16.92 -16.05
CA TYR A 345 24.77 16.39 -15.05
C TYR A 345 23.93 15.31 -15.71
N THR A 346 23.68 14.18 -15.04
CA THR A 346 23.09 13.00 -15.69
C THR A 346 21.81 12.57 -14.98
N ALA A 347 20.83 12.06 -15.73
CA ALA A 347 19.71 11.33 -15.17
C ALA A 347 19.48 10.04 -15.97
N LEU A 348 18.97 9.00 -15.31
CA LEU A 348 18.77 7.67 -15.89
C LEU A 348 17.34 7.16 -15.60
N LEU A 349 16.73 6.52 -16.60
CA LEU A 349 15.44 5.86 -16.55
C LEU A 349 15.57 4.43 -17.07
N TYR A 350 15.04 3.48 -16.31
CA TYR A 350 14.85 2.10 -16.75
C TYR A 350 13.49 1.98 -17.42
N LEU A 351 13.46 1.93 -18.75
CA LEU A 351 12.22 1.88 -19.55
C LEU A 351 11.93 0.45 -20.01
N LEU A 352 10.72 -0.05 -19.77
CA LEU A 352 10.18 -1.24 -20.43
C LEU A 352 9.41 -0.85 -21.69
N VAL A 353 9.88 -1.28 -22.86
CA VAL A 353 9.17 -1.14 -24.13
C VAL A 353 8.51 -2.47 -24.48
N ASP A 354 7.18 -2.50 -24.44
CA ASP A 354 6.41 -3.72 -24.72
C ASP A 354 5.08 -3.44 -25.43
N ASN A 355 4.94 -3.95 -26.66
CA ASN A 355 3.70 -3.90 -27.42
C ASN A 355 3.21 -5.28 -27.87
N ASP A 356 3.82 -6.35 -27.34
CA ASP A 356 3.37 -7.70 -27.60
C ASP A 356 2.21 -8.02 -26.65
N PRO A 357 1.04 -8.46 -27.15
CA PRO A 357 0.00 -8.95 -26.28
C PRO A 357 0.39 -10.31 -25.69
N PRO A 358 -0.03 -10.60 -24.45
CA PRO A 358 0.17 -11.91 -23.87
C PRO A 358 -0.62 -12.97 -24.67
N THR A 359 -0.15 -14.20 -24.59
CA THR A 359 -0.87 -15.38 -25.07
C THR A 359 -1.55 -16.05 -23.88
N VAL A 360 -2.79 -16.51 -24.06
CA VAL A 360 -3.53 -17.29 -23.08
C VAL A 360 -4.27 -18.42 -23.81
N ALA A 361 -4.37 -19.58 -23.16
CA ALA A 361 -5.09 -20.73 -23.66
C ALA A 361 -5.78 -21.45 -22.49
N ILE A 362 -7.10 -21.61 -22.58
CA ILE A 362 -7.88 -22.37 -21.61
C ILE A 362 -7.61 -23.86 -21.88
N ASP A 363 -6.91 -24.50 -20.94
CA ASP A 363 -6.51 -25.91 -21.03
C ASP A 363 -7.65 -26.83 -20.56
N TYR A 364 -8.47 -26.34 -19.64
CA TYR A 364 -9.65 -27.03 -19.12
C TYR A 364 -10.74 -26.03 -18.70
N PRO A 365 -12.03 -26.29 -19.00
CA PRO A 365 -12.53 -27.40 -19.82
C PRO A 365 -12.23 -27.20 -21.31
N LEU A 366 -12.28 -28.28 -22.08
CA LEU A 366 -12.19 -28.19 -23.54
C LEU A 366 -13.48 -27.61 -24.12
N ASP A 367 -13.34 -26.85 -25.21
CA ASP A 367 -14.48 -26.26 -25.91
C ASP A 367 -15.54 -27.30 -26.34
N GLY A 368 -16.80 -26.98 -26.11
CA GLY A 368 -17.97 -27.81 -26.39
C GLY A 368 -18.18 -29.00 -25.44
N THR A 369 -17.39 -29.14 -24.37
CA THR A 369 -17.50 -30.29 -23.45
C THR A 369 -18.51 -30.08 -22.33
N THR A 370 -18.80 -31.16 -21.60
CA THR A 370 -19.62 -31.12 -20.39
C THR A 370 -18.71 -31.17 -19.17
N LEU A 371 -18.98 -30.29 -18.22
CA LEU A 371 -18.23 -30.14 -16.99
C LEU A 371 -19.19 -30.14 -15.79
N ASN A 372 -18.76 -30.77 -14.70
CA ASN A 372 -19.62 -30.96 -13.54
C ASN A 372 -19.02 -30.35 -12.26
N ASP A 373 -17.74 -29.99 -12.28
CA ASP A 373 -16.99 -29.52 -11.11
C ASP A 373 -16.72 -28.01 -11.11
N GLY A 374 -16.94 -27.27 -12.20
CA GLY A 374 -16.68 -25.83 -12.24
C GLY A 374 -15.20 -25.48 -12.45
N LYS A 375 -14.29 -26.45 -12.54
CA LYS A 375 -12.85 -26.19 -12.63
C LYS A 375 -12.49 -25.57 -13.97
N VAL A 376 -11.68 -24.53 -13.93
CA VAL A 376 -11.11 -23.88 -15.12
C VAL A 376 -9.63 -23.65 -14.87
N ASN A 377 -8.79 -24.02 -15.83
CA ASN A 377 -7.38 -23.64 -15.82
C ASN A 377 -6.89 -23.26 -17.20
N TRP A 378 -5.80 -22.49 -17.22
CA TRP A 378 -5.21 -21.97 -18.43
C TRP A 378 -3.69 -21.87 -18.32
N THR A 379 -3.06 -21.81 -19.47
CA THR A 379 -1.66 -21.44 -19.61
C THR A 379 -1.57 -20.09 -20.27
N SER A 380 -0.57 -19.30 -19.88
CA SER A 380 -0.32 -18.00 -20.47
C SER A 380 1.15 -17.66 -20.46
N THR A 381 1.59 -16.92 -21.49
CA THR A 381 2.95 -16.42 -21.61
C THR A 381 2.95 -15.07 -22.29
N ASP A 382 3.83 -14.18 -21.85
CA ASP A 382 4.12 -12.94 -22.55
C ASP A 382 5.52 -13.02 -23.19
N PRO A 383 5.71 -12.61 -24.47
CA PRO A 383 7.00 -12.69 -25.14
C PRO A 383 8.07 -11.71 -24.65
N THR A 384 7.67 -10.53 -24.16
CA THR A 384 8.57 -9.41 -23.89
C THR A 384 8.68 -9.11 -22.41
N SER A 385 7.56 -9.16 -21.68
CA SER A 385 7.48 -8.92 -20.25
C SER A 385 7.02 -10.18 -19.49
N TYR A 386 5.89 -10.07 -18.79
CA TYR A 386 5.25 -11.12 -18.02
C TYR A 386 3.75 -10.85 -17.96
N VAL A 387 2.97 -11.92 -17.79
CA VAL A 387 1.53 -11.79 -17.52
C VAL A 387 1.36 -11.30 -16.08
N ASP A 388 0.77 -10.12 -15.91
CA ASP A 388 0.56 -9.50 -14.61
C ASP A 388 -0.72 -10.02 -13.94
N TYR A 389 -1.86 -10.02 -14.64
CA TYR A 389 -3.14 -10.51 -14.09
C TYR A 389 -4.11 -11.03 -15.16
N PHE A 390 -5.20 -11.62 -14.69
CA PHE A 390 -6.31 -12.09 -15.51
C PHE A 390 -7.62 -11.44 -15.10
N ASP A 391 -8.47 -11.16 -16.09
CA ASP A 391 -9.90 -10.97 -15.91
C ASP A 391 -10.65 -12.20 -16.42
N ILE A 392 -11.64 -12.65 -15.67
CA ILE A 392 -12.46 -13.83 -15.99
C ILE A 392 -13.90 -13.37 -16.20
N TYR A 393 -14.47 -13.71 -17.35
CA TYR A 393 -15.85 -13.41 -17.70
C TYR A 393 -16.65 -14.69 -17.88
N VAL A 394 -17.86 -14.73 -17.34
CA VAL A 394 -18.85 -15.80 -17.55
C VAL A 394 -20.07 -15.19 -18.21
N ASN A 395 -20.43 -15.68 -19.41
CA ASN A 395 -21.51 -15.14 -20.24
C ASN A 395 -21.41 -13.61 -20.43
N ASN A 396 -20.21 -13.12 -20.75
CA ASN A 396 -19.85 -11.70 -20.89
C ASN A 396 -20.02 -10.85 -19.62
N SER A 397 -20.28 -11.45 -18.46
CA SER A 397 -20.31 -10.75 -17.18
C SER A 397 -19.00 -10.99 -16.44
N LEU A 398 -18.38 -9.93 -15.91
CA LEU A 398 -17.16 -10.03 -15.12
C LEU A 398 -17.42 -10.91 -13.89
N TYR A 399 -16.64 -11.98 -13.76
CA TYR A 399 -16.68 -12.92 -12.64
C TYR A 399 -15.60 -12.61 -11.62
N ALA A 400 -14.38 -12.35 -12.09
CA ALA A 400 -13.24 -11.94 -11.26
C ALA A 400 -12.32 -11.00 -12.07
N ASP A 401 -11.79 -9.98 -11.40
CA ASP A 401 -10.81 -9.04 -11.93
C ASP A 401 -9.48 -9.13 -11.17
N ASN A 402 -8.40 -8.65 -11.80
CA ASN A 402 -7.06 -8.62 -11.19
C ASN A 402 -6.61 -9.97 -10.61
N TYR A 403 -7.07 -11.06 -11.21
CA TYR A 403 -6.86 -12.41 -10.70
C TYR A 403 -5.42 -12.86 -10.99
N LYS A 404 -4.74 -13.45 -10.01
CA LYS A 404 -3.30 -13.79 -10.11
C LYS A 404 -3.00 -15.30 -10.27
N SER A 405 -4.01 -16.15 -10.14
CA SER A 405 -3.86 -17.61 -10.30
C SER A 405 -4.15 -18.05 -11.74
N HIS A 406 -3.58 -19.18 -12.16
CA HIS A 406 -3.81 -19.81 -13.47
C HIS A 406 -4.97 -20.83 -13.46
N GLU A 407 -5.66 -20.91 -12.34
CA GLU A 407 -6.84 -21.74 -12.20
C GLU A 407 -7.87 -21.08 -11.27
N THR A 408 -9.13 -21.40 -11.52
CA THR A 408 -10.27 -21.01 -10.69
C THR A 408 -11.34 -22.09 -10.70
N TYR A 409 -12.31 -21.92 -9.81
CA TYR A 409 -13.47 -22.77 -9.66
C TYR A 409 -14.72 -21.90 -9.78
N LEU A 410 -15.49 -22.10 -10.86
CA LEU A 410 -16.69 -21.33 -11.14
C LEU A 410 -17.87 -21.85 -10.32
N VAL A 411 -18.46 -20.97 -9.52
CA VAL A 411 -19.72 -21.25 -8.81
C VAL A 411 -20.89 -20.96 -9.76
N LEU A 412 -21.45 -22.02 -10.34
CA LEU A 412 -22.51 -21.94 -11.35
C LEU A 412 -23.84 -22.46 -10.80
N GLU A 413 -24.90 -21.65 -10.89
CA GLU A 413 -26.20 -21.99 -10.28
C GLU A 413 -27.07 -22.92 -11.13
N ASN A 414 -26.98 -22.83 -12.46
CA ASN A 414 -27.96 -23.42 -13.37
C ASN A 414 -27.32 -24.40 -14.35
N GLN A 415 -28.05 -25.46 -14.68
CA GLN A 415 -27.66 -26.40 -15.73
C GLN A 415 -27.85 -25.73 -17.09
N ALA A 416 -26.77 -25.24 -17.68
CA ALA A 416 -26.83 -24.44 -18.89
C ALA A 416 -25.50 -24.50 -19.67
N TRP A 417 -25.56 -24.00 -20.90
CA TRP A 417 -24.35 -23.62 -21.61
C TRP A 417 -23.82 -22.32 -21.02
N TYR A 418 -22.53 -22.30 -20.74
CA TYR A 418 -21.77 -21.14 -20.30
C TYR A 418 -20.66 -20.86 -21.30
N ASN A 419 -20.49 -19.57 -21.61
CA ASN A 419 -19.29 -19.07 -22.25
C ASN A 419 -18.35 -18.56 -21.15
N ILE A 420 -17.10 -18.99 -21.18
CA ILE A 420 -16.05 -18.41 -20.35
C ILE A 420 -15.02 -17.73 -21.24
N THR A 421 -14.63 -16.53 -20.86
CA THR A 421 -13.51 -15.79 -21.46
C THR A 421 -12.49 -15.51 -20.37
N VAL A 422 -11.23 -15.86 -20.61
CA VAL A 422 -10.10 -15.44 -19.78
C VAL A 422 -9.30 -14.43 -20.59
N ILE A 423 -9.09 -13.24 -20.02
CA ILE A 423 -8.25 -12.18 -20.58
C ILE A 423 -7.02 -12.06 -19.71
N ALA A 424 -5.84 -12.30 -20.27
CA ALA A 424 -4.55 -12.03 -19.65
C ALA A 424 -4.10 -10.61 -19.99
N TYR A 425 -3.51 -9.92 -19.02
CA TYR A 425 -2.89 -8.61 -19.16
C TYR A 425 -1.41 -8.70 -18.79
N ASP A 426 -0.53 -8.11 -19.60
CA ASP A 426 0.90 -8.05 -19.33
C ASP A 426 1.27 -6.91 -18.36
N ALA A 427 2.57 -6.67 -18.16
CA ALA A 427 3.08 -5.63 -17.28
C ALA A 427 2.71 -4.18 -17.69
N LEU A 428 2.38 -3.95 -18.97
CA LEU A 428 1.98 -2.64 -19.49
C LEU A 428 0.47 -2.57 -19.84
N GLY A 429 -0.29 -3.62 -19.52
CA GLY A 429 -1.72 -3.72 -19.75
C GLY A 429 -2.12 -4.10 -21.17
N ASN A 430 -1.21 -4.64 -21.99
CA ASN A 430 -1.59 -5.23 -23.28
C ASN A 430 -2.42 -6.50 -23.04
N PRO A 431 -3.58 -6.66 -23.71
CA PRO A 431 -4.46 -7.80 -23.46
C PRO A 431 -4.29 -8.94 -24.47
N GLY A 432 -4.42 -10.17 -23.99
CA GLY A 432 -4.62 -11.37 -24.79
C GLY A 432 -5.77 -12.20 -24.21
N SER A 433 -6.57 -12.87 -25.04
CA SER A 433 -7.75 -13.57 -24.55
C SER A 433 -7.99 -14.92 -25.21
N ASP A 434 -8.58 -15.84 -24.47
CA ASP A 434 -9.14 -17.09 -24.98
C ASP A 434 -10.55 -17.30 -24.42
N ALA A 435 -11.39 -17.97 -25.20
CA ALA A 435 -12.78 -18.19 -24.85
C ALA A 435 -13.26 -19.55 -25.35
N ILE A 436 -14.00 -20.24 -24.48
CA ILE A 436 -14.58 -21.56 -24.77
C ILE A 436 -16.03 -21.61 -24.26
N ASP A 437 -16.82 -22.50 -24.86
CA ASP A 437 -18.16 -22.82 -24.40
C ASP A 437 -18.18 -24.20 -23.74
N PHE A 438 -18.90 -24.36 -22.63
CA PHE A 438 -19.11 -25.66 -21.99
C PHE A 438 -20.54 -25.79 -21.47
N TYR A 439 -21.01 -27.03 -21.38
CA TYR A 439 -22.27 -27.34 -20.72
C TYR A 439 -22.03 -27.72 -19.26
N TYR A 440 -22.61 -26.99 -18.32
CA TYR A 440 -22.55 -27.32 -16.91
C TYR A 440 -23.66 -28.31 -16.54
N ASP A 441 -23.27 -29.52 -16.12
CA ASP A 441 -24.20 -30.58 -15.73
C ASP A 441 -24.08 -30.93 -14.23
N ARG A 442 -25.10 -30.54 -13.47
CA ARG A 442 -25.31 -30.86 -12.04
C ARG A 442 -26.51 -31.77 -11.82
N THR A 443 -26.88 -32.59 -12.80
CA THR A 443 -28.00 -33.55 -12.64
C THR A 443 -27.72 -34.63 -11.59
N VAL A 444 -26.45 -34.81 -11.26
CA VAL A 444 -25.93 -35.75 -10.28
C VAL A 444 -25.26 -34.97 -9.15
N PRO A 445 -25.55 -35.24 -7.87
CA PRO A 445 -24.85 -34.57 -6.77
C PRO A 445 -23.36 -34.94 -6.73
N ALA A 446 -22.54 -33.97 -6.38
CA ALA A 446 -21.09 -34.08 -6.27
C ALA A 446 -20.64 -34.20 -4.81
N ILE A 447 -19.71 -35.12 -4.56
CA ILE A 447 -19.17 -35.39 -3.23
C ILE A 447 -17.65 -35.28 -3.26
N GLY A 448 -17.13 -34.35 -2.46
CA GLY A 448 -15.71 -34.11 -2.32
C GLY A 448 -15.13 -34.88 -1.15
N PHE A 449 -13.92 -35.42 -1.31
CA PHE A 449 -13.21 -36.16 -0.29
C PHE A 449 -11.86 -35.49 -0.03
N VAL A 450 -11.71 -34.80 1.10
CA VAL A 450 -10.49 -34.05 1.44
C VAL A 450 -9.37 -35.01 1.81
N ILE A 451 -8.23 -34.86 1.13
CA ILE A 451 -7.00 -35.63 1.37
C ILE A 451 -5.74 -34.75 1.43
N THR A 452 -5.92 -33.42 1.42
CA THR A 452 -4.88 -32.37 1.40
C THR A 452 -3.90 -32.44 2.57
N HIS A 453 -4.31 -33.00 3.71
CA HIS A 453 -3.49 -33.11 4.91
C HIS A 453 -3.22 -34.57 5.27
N SER A 454 -3.21 -35.49 4.31
CA SER A 454 -3.00 -36.93 4.58
C SER A 454 -4.07 -37.54 5.49
N GLU A 455 -5.32 -37.07 5.37
CA GLU A 455 -6.49 -37.71 5.96
C GLU A 455 -6.57 -39.17 5.51
N ASP A 456 -7.09 -40.06 6.37
CA ASP A 456 -7.34 -41.44 5.97
C ASP A 456 -8.35 -41.44 4.81
N ASP A 457 -7.92 -41.95 3.66
CA ASP A 457 -8.82 -42.11 2.52
C ASP A 457 -10.03 -42.97 2.90
N VAL A 458 -11.22 -42.43 2.68
CA VAL A 458 -12.49 -43.12 2.92
C VAL A 458 -12.96 -43.85 1.65
N TRP A 459 -12.05 -44.59 1.01
CA TRP A 459 -12.27 -45.27 -0.28
C TRP A 459 -13.58 -46.05 -0.35
N GLU A 460 -13.96 -46.76 0.71
CA GLU A 460 -15.20 -47.54 0.74
C GLU A 460 -16.46 -46.65 0.63
N VAL A 461 -16.44 -45.46 1.21
CA VAL A 461 -17.54 -44.48 1.13
C VAL A 461 -17.55 -43.81 -0.24
N GLN A 462 -16.38 -43.45 -0.75
CA GLN A 462 -16.24 -42.90 -2.10
C GLN A 462 -16.77 -43.89 -3.16
N GLU A 463 -16.39 -45.17 -3.07
CA GLU A 463 -16.88 -46.23 -3.95
C GLU A 463 -18.39 -46.48 -3.79
N LEU A 464 -18.93 -46.37 -2.58
CA LEU A 464 -20.38 -46.47 -2.36
C LEU A 464 -21.13 -45.37 -3.12
N TYR A 465 -20.76 -44.11 -2.93
CA TYR A 465 -21.40 -42.99 -3.62
C TYR A 465 -21.20 -43.05 -5.13
N ARG A 466 -19.99 -43.41 -5.59
CA ARG A 466 -19.70 -43.67 -7.00
C ARG A 466 -20.61 -44.76 -7.58
N SER A 467 -20.83 -45.86 -6.84
CA SER A 467 -21.72 -46.95 -7.27
C SER A 467 -23.20 -46.55 -7.32
N MET A 468 -23.59 -45.54 -6.54
CA MET A 468 -24.92 -44.93 -6.56
C MET A 468 -25.07 -43.89 -7.68
N GLY A 469 -24.00 -43.65 -8.45
CA GLY A 469 -23.99 -42.74 -9.59
C GLY A 469 -23.64 -41.30 -9.24
N TYR A 470 -23.17 -41.01 -8.02
CA TYR A 470 -22.70 -39.66 -7.62
C TYR A 470 -21.37 -39.32 -8.28
N ILE A 471 -21.13 -38.04 -8.54
CA ILE A 471 -19.80 -37.55 -8.90
C ILE A 471 -18.95 -37.56 -7.65
N THR A 472 -17.79 -38.21 -7.68
CA THR A 472 -16.87 -38.25 -6.55
C THR A 472 -15.47 -37.88 -6.98
N SER A 473 -14.83 -37.00 -6.22
CA SER A 473 -13.45 -36.58 -6.42
C SER A 473 -12.71 -36.52 -5.10
N GLN A 474 -11.40 -36.77 -5.17
CA GLN A 474 -10.49 -36.41 -4.10
C GLN A 474 -10.14 -34.93 -4.25
N ILE A 475 -10.13 -34.21 -3.13
CA ILE A 475 -9.69 -32.83 -3.04
C ILE A 475 -8.25 -32.88 -2.54
N GLU A 476 -7.33 -32.59 -3.44
CA GLU A 476 -5.88 -32.55 -3.20
C GLU A 476 -5.34 -31.11 -3.14
N ASP A 477 -6.13 -30.15 -3.62
CA ASP A 477 -5.80 -28.72 -3.65
C ASP A 477 -6.15 -28.02 -2.33
N ALA A 478 -5.44 -26.94 -2.00
CA ALA A 478 -5.73 -26.13 -0.82
C ALA A 478 -7.21 -25.70 -0.77
N LEU A 479 -7.81 -25.77 0.42
CA LEU A 479 -9.24 -25.54 0.54
C LEU A 479 -9.59 -24.05 0.41
N THR A 480 -10.45 -23.74 -0.56
CA THR A 480 -11.08 -22.43 -0.71
C THR A 480 -12.60 -22.57 -0.66
N LEU A 481 -13.31 -21.49 -0.32
CA LEU A 481 -14.77 -21.50 -0.31
C LEU A 481 -15.35 -21.88 -1.68
N ASP A 482 -14.80 -21.31 -2.76
CA ASP A 482 -15.24 -21.59 -4.13
C ASP A 482 -15.07 -23.05 -4.52
N LEU A 483 -13.92 -23.65 -4.18
CA LEU A 483 -13.65 -25.08 -4.38
C LEU A 483 -14.66 -25.95 -3.62
N LEU A 484 -14.93 -25.62 -2.36
CA LEU A 484 -15.84 -26.42 -1.53
C LEU A 484 -17.29 -26.32 -2.00
N GLN A 485 -17.73 -25.15 -2.49
CA GLN A 485 -19.08 -24.93 -3.02
C GLN A 485 -19.41 -25.76 -4.28
N MET A 486 -18.39 -26.32 -4.93
CA MET A 486 -18.57 -27.28 -6.03
C MET A 486 -19.20 -28.59 -5.56
N TYR A 487 -19.12 -28.91 -4.27
CA TYR A 487 -19.60 -30.16 -3.72
C TYR A 487 -20.87 -29.98 -2.89
N ASP A 488 -21.82 -30.88 -3.08
CA ASP A 488 -23.05 -30.94 -2.28
C ASP A 488 -22.77 -31.47 -0.86
N VAL A 489 -21.74 -32.32 -0.74
CA VAL A 489 -21.25 -32.84 0.53
C VAL A 489 -19.73 -32.96 0.49
N ILE A 490 -19.07 -32.50 1.54
CA ILE A 490 -17.63 -32.67 1.77
C ILE A 490 -17.42 -33.76 2.82
N PHE A 491 -16.57 -34.73 2.53
CA PHE A 491 -16.10 -35.72 3.49
C PHE A 491 -14.67 -35.42 3.89
N VAL A 492 -14.40 -35.47 5.19
CA VAL A 492 -13.06 -35.38 5.77
C VAL A 492 -12.76 -36.68 6.49
N GLY A 493 -11.67 -37.34 6.08
CA GLY A 493 -11.23 -38.60 6.66
C GLY A 493 -10.84 -38.49 8.14
N ALA A 494 -10.70 -39.65 8.79
CA ALA A 494 -10.12 -39.71 10.13
C ALA A 494 -8.59 -39.54 10.01
N SER A 495 -7.90 -38.97 11.01
CA SER A 495 -6.44 -38.74 10.95
C SER A 495 -6.03 -37.59 10.02
N GLY A 496 -4.72 -37.40 9.85
CA GLY A 496 -4.12 -36.32 9.05
C GLY A 496 -3.07 -35.48 9.81
N GLY A 497 -2.45 -34.57 9.09
CA GLY A 497 -1.52 -33.55 9.56
C GLY A 497 -2.24 -32.36 10.22
N VAL A 498 -1.49 -31.29 10.44
CA VAL A 498 -2.06 -30.03 10.94
C VAL A 498 -2.72 -29.32 9.77
N TRP A 499 -3.98 -28.92 9.96
CA TRP A 499 -4.70 -28.07 9.02
C TRP A 499 -4.25 -26.60 9.18
N PRO A 500 -3.86 -25.92 8.10
CA PRO A 500 -3.68 -24.47 8.10
C PRO A 500 -4.97 -23.75 8.51
N SER A 501 -4.84 -22.60 9.17
CA SER A 501 -6.02 -21.82 9.58
C SER A 501 -6.90 -21.42 8.39
N SER A 502 -6.30 -21.17 7.21
CA SER A 502 -7.01 -20.87 5.96
C SER A 502 -8.01 -21.96 5.57
N ASP A 503 -7.59 -23.22 5.66
CA ASP A 503 -8.38 -24.37 5.22
C ASP A 503 -9.50 -24.66 6.21
N VAL A 504 -9.25 -24.44 7.51
CA VAL A 504 -10.27 -24.48 8.56
C VAL A 504 -11.32 -23.40 8.31
N THR A 505 -10.90 -22.16 8.05
CA THR A 505 -11.81 -21.04 7.75
C THR A 505 -12.61 -21.29 6.46
N ALA A 506 -11.99 -21.80 5.40
CA ALA A 506 -12.73 -22.13 4.17
C ALA A 506 -13.82 -23.18 4.41
N LEU A 507 -13.53 -24.21 5.23
CA LEU A 507 -14.51 -25.23 5.60
C LEU A 507 -15.62 -24.67 6.49
N GLU A 508 -15.29 -23.77 7.42
CA GLU A 508 -16.26 -23.02 8.24
C GLU A 508 -17.21 -22.20 7.36
N ASP A 509 -16.66 -21.41 6.44
CA ASP A 509 -17.43 -20.57 5.52
C ASP A 509 -18.32 -21.40 4.60
N TYR A 510 -17.84 -22.56 4.16
CA TYR A 510 -18.65 -23.50 3.39
C TYR A 510 -19.85 -24.03 4.19
N VAL A 511 -19.66 -24.42 5.45
CA VAL A 511 -20.77 -24.88 6.30
C VAL A 511 -21.72 -23.74 6.64
N ASN A 512 -21.19 -22.56 6.95
CA ASN A 512 -21.97 -21.36 7.25
C ASN A 512 -22.81 -20.88 6.06
N SER A 513 -22.35 -21.11 4.82
CA SER A 513 -23.12 -20.83 3.60
C SER A 513 -24.18 -21.88 3.28
N GLY A 514 -24.33 -22.92 4.13
CA GLY A 514 -25.33 -23.99 4.00
C GLY A 514 -24.80 -25.29 3.39
N GLY A 515 -23.50 -25.37 3.12
CA GLY A 515 -22.80 -26.58 2.72
C GLY A 515 -22.86 -27.68 3.79
N LYS A 516 -22.64 -28.93 3.37
CA LYS A 516 -22.69 -30.09 4.28
C LYS A 516 -21.32 -30.74 4.37
N ALA A 517 -20.73 -30.71 5.55
CA ALA A 517 -19.48 -31.42 5.84
C ALA A 517 -19.74 -32.65 6.73
N VAL A 518 -19.09 -33.77 6.41
CA VAL A 518 -19.10 -35.01 7.20
C VAL A 518 -17.67 -35.31 7.61
N VAL A 519 -17.39 -35.16 8.90
CA VAL A 519 -16.06 -35.33 9.48
C VAL A 519 -15.98 -36.66 10.24
N MET A 520 -15.06 -37.54 9.86
CA MET A 520 -14.94 -38.88 10.46
C MET A 520 -14.13 -38.87 11.76
N HIS A 521 -14.82 -38.94 12.89
CA HIS A 521 -14.18 -38.85 14.21
C HIS A 521 -13.23 -40.03 14.54
N SER A 522 -11.93 -39.74 14.67
CA SER A 522 -10.97 -40.54 15.45
C SER A 522 -10.44 -39.71 16.64
N GLY A 523 -10.12 -40.36 17.76
CA GLY A 523 -9.74 -39.70 19.02
C GLY A 523 -8.40 -38.95 19.01
N SER A 524 -7.90 -38.54 17.84
CA SER A 524 -6.56 -38.01 17.61
C SER A 524 -6.50 -36.78 16.69
N TYR A 525 -7.57 -35.98 16.56
CA TYR A 525 -7.44 -34.66 15.92
C TYR A 525 -6.44 -33.78 16.69
N ARG A 526 -5.50 -33.17 15.99
CA ARG A 526 -4.69 -32.05 16.53
C ARG A 526 -5.46 -30.73 16.35
N GLU A 527 -5.06 -29.73 17.13
CA GLU A 527 -5.86 -28.57 17.60
C GLU A 527 -6.79 -27.87 16.58
N GLY A 528 -6.46 -27.80 15.27
CA GLY A 528 -7.24 -27.05 14.28
C GLY A 528 -8.68 -27.56 14.00
N LEU A 529 -8.88 -28.86 13.74
CA LEU A 529 -10.22 -29.38 13.42
C LEU A 529 -11.10 -29.58 14.67
N ARG A 530 -10.48 -29.63 15.86
CA ARG A 530 -11.18 -29.88 17.13
C ARG A 530 -12.01 -28.67 17.56
N ASP A 531 -11.51 -27.47 17.28
CA ASP A 531 -12.20 -26.23 17.61
C ASP A 531 -13.40 -26.00 16.68
N LEU A 532 -13.26 -26.29 15.37
CA LEU A 532 -14.37 -26.32 14.40
C LEU A 532 -15.50 -27.27 14.82
N MET A 533 -15.16 -28.49 15.22
CA MET A 533 -16.14 -29.48 15.70
C MET A 533 -16.78 -29.11 17.04
N SER A 534 -16.27 -28.09 17.75
CA SER A 534 -16.85 -27.59 19.00
C SER A 534 -17.82 -26.42 18.79
N THR A 535 -17.77 -25.77 17.62
CA THR A 535 -18.59 -24.61 17.24
C THR A 535 -19.74 -24.98 16.29
N LEU A 536 -19.65 -26.10 15.58
CA LEU A 536 -20.73 -26.75 14.80
C LEU A 536 -21.53 -27.75 15.64
#